data_AF-A0A523AMM1-F1
#
_entry.id   AF-A0A523AMM1-F1
#
_cell.length_a   1.000
_cell.length_b   1.000
_cell.length_c   1.000
_cell.angle_alpha   90.00
_cell.angle_beta   90.00
_cell.angle_gamma   90.00
#
_symmetry.space_group_name_H-M   'P 1'
#
loop_
_entity.id
_entity.type
_entity.pdbx_description
1 polymer ?
#
loop_
_entity_poly.entity_id
_entity_poly.type
_entity_poly.pdbx_seq_one_letter_code
_entity_poly.pdbx_strand_id
1 'polypeptide(L)'
;KEEQCLLCGLCVRTCFSVTQDGVLTFVGRGVNRSVALFPDKTAYCKVCGYCSRVCPTGKIPPEGPMGVFPSAYEVGHSSKSSI
;
A
#
# COMPACT_ATOMS: atom_id res chain seq x y z
N LYS A 1 3.79 -19.72 3.89
CA LYS A 1 4.27 -18.58 3.08
C LYS A 1 3.94 -17.33 3.89
N GLU A 2 4.92 -16.54 4.30
CA GLU A 2 4.67 -15.41 5.21
C GLU A 2 4.07 -14.22 4.44
N GLU A 3 2.77 -13.99 4.62
CA GLU A 3 2.01 -12.89 4.03
C GLU A 3 2.20 -11.58 4.82
N GLN A 4 3.42 -11.31 5.27
CA GLN A 4 3.77 -10.10 6.02
C GLN A 4 4.48 -9.10 5.10
N CYS A 5 4.26 -7.80 5.35
CA CYS A 5 4.89 -6.74 4.59
C CYS A 5 6.25 -6.40 5.20
N LEU A 6 7.33 -6.54 4.43
CA LEU A 6 8.70 -6.20 4.86
C LEU A 6 9.04 -4.71 4.73
N LEU A 7 8.09 -3.87 4.31
CA LEU A 7 8.29 -2.44 4.05
C LEU A 7 9.39 -2.11 3.02
N CYS A 8 9.67 -3.02 2.06
CA CYS A 8 10.72 -2.84 1.03
C CYS A 8 10.43 -1.69 0.03
N GLY A 9 9.16 -1.29 -0.10
CA GLY A 9 8.72 -0.17 -0.96
C GLY A 9 8.72 -0.44 -2.45
N LEU A 10 8.92 -1.70 -2.90
CA LEU A 10 8.87 -2.04 -4.32
C LEU A 10 7.49 -1.74 -4.91
N CYS A 11 6.42 -2.12 -4.22
CA CYS A 11 5.05 -1.84 -4.65
C CYS A 11 4.77 -0.32 -4.76
N VAL A 12 5.24 0.48 -3.81
CA VAL A 12 5.10 1.94 -3.79
C VAL A 12 5.83 2.58 -4.99
N ARG A 13 7.10 2.23 -5.20
CA ARG A 13 7.91 2.75 -6.31
C ARG A 13 7.32 2.37 -7.66
N THR A 14 7.01 1.09 -7.86
CA THR A 14 6.44 0.61 -9.13
C THR A 14 5.07 1.24 -9.40
N CYS A 15 4.21 1.38 -8.38
CA CYS A 15 2.92 2.03 -8.54
C CYS A 15 3.09 3.49 -9.00
N PHE A 16 4.00 4.24 -8.37
CA PHE A 16 4.27 5.62 -8.77
C PHE A 16 4.79 5.70 -10.21
N SER A 17 5.75 4.86 -10.60
CA SER A 17 6.29 4.86 -11.97
C SER A 17 5.24 4.53 -13.04
N VAL A 18 4.33 3.59 -12.76
CA VAL A 18 3.35 3.10 -13.73
C VAL A 18 2.13 4.02 -13.82
N THR A 19 1.56 4.45 -12.69
CA THR A 19 0.30 5.20 -12.70
C THR A 19 0.51 6.71 -12.61
N GLN A 20 1.68 7.18 -12.17
CA GLN A 20 1.99 8.58 -11.84
C GLN A 20 1.09 9.20 -10.74
N ASP A 21 -0.06 8.58 -10.41
CA ASP A 21 -1.01 9.04 -9.39
C ASP A 21 -0.56 8.77 -7.94
N GLY A 22 0.33 7.81 -7.74
CA GLY A 22 0.85 7.45 -6.41
C GLY A 22 -0.20 6.81 -5.50
N VAL A 23 -0.90 5.77 -5.97
CA VAL A 23 -1.99 5.09 -5.23
C VAL A 23 -1.49 4.46 -3.92
N LEU A 24 -0.29 3.89 -3.94
CA LEU A 24 0.37 3.32 -2.77
C LEU A 24 1.40 4.30 -2.22
N THR A 25 1.42 4.46 -0.90
CA THR A 25 2.40 5.30 -0.22
C THR A 25 2.85 4.69 1.11
N PHE A 26 3.90 5.25 1.69
CA PHE A 26 4.25 5.01 3.08
C PHE A 26 3.58 6.01 3.99
N VAL A 27 3.09 5.53 5.13
CA VAL A 27 2.53 6.34 6.22
C VAL A 27 3.17 5.93 7.53
N GLY A 28 3.04 6.79 8.55
CA GLY A 28 3.66 6.58 9.86
C GLY A 28 5.18 6.74 9.85
N ARG A 29 5.81 6.46 11.00
CA ARG A 29 7.26 6.57 11.21
C ARG A 29 7.76 5.48 12.16
N GLY A 30 9.03 5.12 12.05
CA GLY A 30 9.67 4.11 12.90
C GLY A 30 8.95 2.77 12.83
N VAL A 31 8.65 2.20 14.00
CA VAL A 31 7.92 0.92 14.14
C VAL A 31 6.47 0.98 13.66
N ASN A 32 5.88 2.18 13.59
CA ASN A 32 4.51 2.40 13.11
C ASN A 32 4.45 2.66 11.60
N ARG A 33 5.57 2.47 10.88
CA ARG A 33 5.60 2.66 9.43
C ARG A 33 4.84 1.52 8.75
N SER A 34 3.93 1.87 7.85
CA SER A 34 3.18 0.91 7.05
C SER A 34 2.97 1.42 5.62
N VAL A 35 2.55 0.53 4.73
CA VAL A 35 2.05 0.89 3.40
C VAL A 35 0.55 1.16 3.52
N ALA A 36 0.08 2.22 2.88
CA ALA A 36 -1.32 2.60 2.81
C ALA A 36 -1.72 2.92 1.36
N LEU A 37 -3.03 2.95 1.10
CA LEU A 37 -3.59 3.29 -0.20
C LEU A 37 -4.42 4.58 -0.16
N PHE A 38 -4.44 5.32 -1.26
CA PHE A 38 -5.38 6.41 -1.50
C PHE A 38 -6.60 5.87 -2.29
N PRO A 39 -7.74 5.57 -1.63
CA PRO A 39 -8.88 4.90 -2.26
C PRO A 39 -9.47 5.67 -3.46
N ASP A 40 -9.44 7.00 -3.42
CA ASP A 40 -9.86 7.90 -4.49
C ASP A 40 -9.00 7.77 -5.77
N LYS A 41 -7.77 7.26 -5.65
CA LYS A 41 -6.83 7.10 -6.78
C LYS A 41 -6.82 5.69 -7.36
N THR A 42 -7.76 4.83 -6.97
CA THR A 42 -7.74 3.39 -7.32
C THR A 42 -8.36 3.04 -8.66
N ALA A 43 -8.86 4.02 -9.43
CA ALA A 43 -9.56 3.79 -10.69
C ALA A 43 -8.76 2.87 -11.66
N TYR A 44 -7.44 3.06 -11.73
CA TYR A 44 -6.55 2.29 -12.60
C TYR A 44 -6.03 0.97 -11.98
N CYS A 45 -6.25 0.72 -10.68
CA CYS A 45 -5.70 -0.45 -10.00
C CYS A 45 -6.27 -1.79 -10.50
N LYS A 46 -7.50 -1.80 -11.01
CA LYS A 46 -8.15 -3.03 -11.51
C LYS A 46 -7.44 -3.68 -12.70
N VAL A 47 -6.60 -2.92 -13.41
CA VAL A 47 -5.98 -3.37 -14.68
C VAL A 47 -4.45 -3.46 -14.59
N CYS A 48 -3.79 -2.67 -13.74
CA CYS A 48 -2.33 -2.59 -13.77
C CYS A 48 -1.62 -3.81 -13.13
N GLY A 49 -2.05 -4.24 -11.94
CA GLY A 49 -1.54 -5.43 -11.24
C GLY A 49 0.00 -5.50 -11.07
N TYR A 50 0.75 -4.42 -11.26
CA TYR A 50 2.21 -4.47 -11.23
C TYR A 50 2.76 -4.59 -9.81
N CYS A 51 2.06 -4.01 -8.83
CA CYS A 51 2.48 -4.04 -7.43
C CYS A 51 2.46 -5.46 -6.83
N SER A 52 1.55 -6.35 -7.24
CA SER A 52 1.50 -7.74 -6.81
C SER A 52 2.67 -8.55 -7.35
N ARG A 53 2.98 -8.38 -8.64
CA ARG A 53 4.10 -9.06 -9.32
C ARG A 53 5.48 -8.75 -8.72
N VAL A 54 5.67 -7.54 -8.21
CA VAL A 54 6.96 -7.13 -7.60
C VAL A 54 7.02 -7.37 -6.09
N CYS A 55 5.94 -7.86 -5.45
CA CYS A 55 5.91 -8.05 -4.01
C CYS A 55 6.67 -9.35 -3.63
N PRO A 56 7.83 -9.27 -2.95
CA PRO A 56 8.66 -10.44 -2.70
C PRO A 56 8.03 -11.43 -1.70
N THR A 57 7.11 -10.97 -0.84
CA THR A 57 6.43 -11.82 0.15
C THR A 57 5.08 -12.35 -0.31
N GLY A 58 4.53 -11.79 -1.40
CA GLY A 58 3.16 -12.09 -1.80
C GLY A 58 2.10 -11.46 -0.89
N LYS A 59 2.43 -10.43 -0.09
CA LYS A 59 1.44 -9.68 0.71
C LYS A 59 0.30 -9.12 -0.14
N ILE A 60 0.60 -8.72 -1.38
CA ILE A 60 -0.36 -8.18 -2.33
C ILE A 60 -0.78 -9.32 -3.26
N PRO A 61 -2.06 -9.73 -3.25
CA PRO A 61 -2.56 -10.82 -4.07
C PRO A 61 -2.72 -10.35 -5.54
N PRO A 62 -2.94 -11.27 -6.49
CA PRO A 62 -3.05 -10.94 -7.92
C PRO A 62 -4.12 -9.90 -8.25
N GLU A 63 -5.20 -9.85 -7.46
CA GLU A 63 -6.33 -8.94 -7.60
C GLU A 63 -5.98 -7.48 -7.22
N GLY A 64 -4.83 -7.29 -6.56
CA GLY A 64 -4.27 -5.98 -6.24
C GLY A 64 -4.32 -5.62 -4.75
N PRO A 65 -3.95 -4.38 -4.40
CA PRO A 65 -3.74 -3.97 -3.00
C PRO A 65 -5.02 -3.49 -2.28
N MET A 66 -6.17 -3.52 -2.96
CA MET A 66 -7.45 -3.07 -2.38
C MET A 66 -7.86 -4.01 -1.24
N GLY A 67 -8.10 -3.46 -0.05
CA GLY A 67 -8.40 -4.26 1.15
C GLY A 67 -7.19 -4.92 1.82
N VAL A 68 -6.00 -4.83 1.22
CA VAL A 68 -4.74 -5.35 1.81
C VAL A 68 -4.11 -4.34 2.75
N PHE A 69 -4.15 -3.07 2.37
CA PHE A 69 -3.57 -1.97 3.12
C PHE A 69 -4.66 -1.00 3.59
N PRO A 70 -4.47 -0.35 4.76
CA PRO A 70 -5.40 0.67 5.24
C PRO A 70 -5.43 1.89 4.34
N SER A 71 -6.46 2.71 4.48
CA SER A 71 -6.54 4.00 3.79
C SER A 71 -5.52 4.98 4.39
N ALA A 72 -4.80 5.70 3.53
CA ALA A 72 -3.85 6.72 3.98
C ALA A 72 -4.52 7.83 4.82
N TYR A 73 -5.82 8.09 4.57
CA TYR A 73 -6.63 9.03 5.34
C TYR A 73 -6.90 8.57 6.77
N GLU A 74 -7.02 7.26 6.99
CA GLU A 74 -7.29 6.65 8.30
C GLU A 74 -6.01 6.61 9.14
N VAL A 75 -4.87 6.26 8.52
CA VAL A 75 -3.59 6.16 9.24
C VAL A 75 -3.09 7.53 9.69
N GLY A 76 -3.41 8.60 8.96
CA GLY A 76 -3.10 9.98 9.34
C GLY A 76 -3.80 10.46 10.62
N HIS A 77 -4.93 9.87 10.98
CA HIS A 77 -5.68 10.18 12.21
C HIS A 77 -5.27 9.34 13.42
N SER A 78 -4.38 8.35 13.26
CA SER A 78 -3.91 7.51 14.37
C SER A 78 -2.81 8.17 15.21
N SER A 79 -2.98 9.46 15.51
CA SER A 79 -2.29 10.10 16.63
C SER A 79 -3.25 10.14 17.82
N LYS A 80 -3.46 8.95 18.42
CA LYS A 80 -4.12 8.68 19.71
C LYS A 80 -5.66 8.80 19.78
N SER A 81 -6.30 7.67 20.02
CA SER A 81 -7.35 7.55 21.05
C SER A 81 -7.27 6.16 21.68
N SER A 82 -6.21 5.95 22.47
CA SER A 82 -6.37 5.17 23.69
C SER A 82 -6.80 6.19 24.75
N ILE A 83 -8.10 6.26 25.03
CA ILE A 83 -8.63 6.78 26.28
C ILE A 83 -9.06 5.58 27.12
#